data_AF-A0A349UX59-F1
#
_entry.id   AF-A0A349UX59-F1
#
_cell.length_a   1.000
_cell.length_b   1.000
_cell.length_c   1.000
_cell.angle_alpha   90.00
_cell.angle_beta   90.00
_cell.angle_gamma   90.00
#
_symmetry.space_group_name_H-M   'P 1'
#
loop_
_entity.id
_entity.type
_entity.pdbx_description
1 polymer ?
#
loop_
_entity_poly.entity_id
_entity_poly.type
_entity_poly.pdbx_seq_one_letter_code
_entity_poly.pdbx_strand_id
1 'polypeptide(L)'
;MSKTAEDQIRELDFWRGNVTLEPISGGITNQNFVVTDQGQKFFVRLGDDIPLHGVMRFNELGASIAAAKVGLSPNVAHHAPGILILNFIEGKTLSEADIRQDAYLEQILPMLHRCHRDLAQQIRGPALIFWVFHVIRDYLGTLEDDGSRMSHMLPALREKGRTLEAAVGSVDLVYGHNDLLAANFIDDGSRLWLI
;
A
#
# COMPACT_ATOMS: atom_id res chain seq x y z
N MET A 1 -17.57 -8.79 -24.39
CA MET A 1 -17.50 -9.11 -22.95
C MET A 1 -16.30 -8.37 -22.39
N SER A 2 -16.41 -7.75 -21.21
CA SER A 2 -15.24 -7.15 -20.55
C SER A 2 -14.27 -8.28 -20.21
N LYS A 3 -12.96 -8.06 -20.42
CA LYS A 3 -11.93 -9.01 -19.98
C LYS A 3 -11.97 -9.13 -18.45
N THR A 4 -11.78 -10.34 -17.94
CA THR A 4 -11.61 -10.56 -16.50
C THR A 4 -10.21 -10.15 -16.04
N ALA A 5 -9.98 -10.00 -14.73
CA ALA A 5 -8.65 -9.69 -14.21
C ALA A 5 -7.66 -10.83 -14.54
N GLU A 6 -8.14 -12.07 -14.48
CA GLU A 6 -7.40 -13.28 -14.82
C GLU A 6 -6.98 -13.31 -16.30
N ASP A 7 -7.83 -12.85 -17.21
CA ASP A 7 -7.50 -12.72 -18.63
C ASP A 7 -6.39 -11.68 -18.83
N GLN A 8 -6.55 -10.50 -18.21
CA GLN A 8 -5.55 -9.43 -18.28
C GLN A 8 -4.18 -9.87 -17.78
N ILE A 9 -4.12 -10.65 -16.69
CA ILE A 9 -2.87 -11.22 -16.20
C ILE A 9 -2.27 -12.17 -17.25
N ARG A 10 -3.04 -13.14 -17.77
CA ARG A 10 -2.52 -14.17 -18.69
C ARG A 10 -1.96 -13.61 -19.98
N GLU A 11 -2.50 -12.50 -20.45
CA GLU A 11 -2.11 -11.86 -21.72
C GLU A 11 -0.84 -11.00 -21.61
N LEU A 12 -0.24 -10.85 -20.42
CA LEU A 12 0.99 -10.07 -20.28
C LEU A 12 2.17 -10.76 -20.97
N ASP A 13 2.89 -10.01 -21.81
CA ASP A 13 4.15 -10.43 -22.46
C ASP A 13 5.31 -10.66 -21.45
N PHE A 14 5.05 -10.49 -20.16
CA PHE A 14 6.01 -10.76 -19.08
C PHE A 14 6.22 -12.27 -18.84
N TRP A 15 5.17 -13.08 -19.05
CA TRP A 15 5.22 -14.51 -18.75
C TRP A 15 5.99 -15.29 -19.81
N ARG A 16 6.75 -16.29 -19.36
CA ARG A 16 7.52 -17.17 -20.24
C ARG A 16 6.75 -18.42 -20.66
N GLY A 17 5.70 -18.77 -19.93
CA GLY A 17 4.83 -19.91 -20.24
C GLY A 17 3.40 -19.70 -19.77
N ASN A 18 2.65 -20.79 -19.72
CA ASN A 18 1.32 -20.78 -19.13
C ASN A 18 1.41 -20.56 -17.62
N VAL A 19 0.61 -19.62 -17.12
CA VAL A 19 0.57 -19.29 -15.71
C VAL A 19 -0.60 -19.92 -14.98
N THR A 20 -0.38 -20.29 -13.72
CA THR A 20 -1.46 -20.61 -12.78
C THR A 20 -1.71 -19.41 -11.88
N LEU A 21 -2.98 -19.13 -11.57
CA LEU A 21 -3.38 -18.01 -10.73
C LEU A 21 -4.17 -18.51 -9.54
N GLU A 22 -3.83 -17.99 -8.37
CA GLU A 22 -4.55 -18.21 -7.12
C GLU A 22 -4.94 -16.84 -6.55
N PRO A 23 -6.24 -16.54 -6.41
CA PRO A 23 -6.68 -15.27 -5.83
C PRO A 23 -6.28 -15.19 -4.36
N ILE A 24 -5.78 -14.02 -3.95
CA ILE A 24 -5.48 -13.73 -2.55
C ILE A 24 -6.67 -12.97 -1.97
N SER A 25 -7.22 -13.48 -0.86
CA SER A 25 -8.16 -12.73 -0.05
C SER A 25 -7.42 -11.65 0.75
N GLY A 26 -7.74 -10.39 0.48
CA GLY A 26 -7.12 -9.24 1.16
C GLY A 26 -6.85 -8.07 0.20
N GLY A 27 -6.81 -6.86 0.74
CA GLY A 27 -6.73 -5.62 -0.06
C GLY A 27 -8.09 -5.22 -0.62
N ILE A 28 -8.86 -4.44 0.14
CA ILE A 28 -10.27 -4.09 -0.16
C ILE A 28 -10.43 -3.39 -1.52
N THR A 29 -9.39 -2.67 -1.95
CA THR A 29 -9.43 -1.79 -3.12
C THR A 29 -8.78 -2.36 -4.38
N ASN A 30 -8.17 -3.55 -4.30
CA ASN A 30 -7.38 -4.15 -5.39
C ASN A 30 -7.81 -5.60 -5.62
N GLN A 31 -7.50 -6.14 -6.80
CA GLN A 31 -7.58 -7.57 -7.08
C GLN A 31 -6.17 -8.15 -7.04
N ASN A 32 -5.91 -9.08 -6.12
CA ASN A 32 -4.58 -9.61 -5.84
C ASN A 32 -4.51 -11.11 -6.15
N PHE A 33 -3.40 -11.55 -6.75
CA PHE A 33 -3.18 -12.94 -7.13
C PHE A 33 -1.76 -13.37 -6.79
N VAL A 34 -1.60 -14.63 -6.38
CA VAL A 34 -0.34 -15.35 -6.57
C VAL A 34 -0.36 -15.92 -7.98
N VAL A 35 0.69 -15.66 -8.74
CA VAL A 35 0.85 -16.16 -10.11
C VAL A 35 2.11 -17.00 -10.19
N THR A 36 2.00 -18.23 -10.68
CA THR A 36 3.15 -19.10 -10.89
C THR A 36 3.47 -19.22 -12.37
N ASP A 37 4.70 -18.86 -12.76
CA ASP A 37 5.25 -19.03 -14.10
C ASP A 37 6.51 -19.90 -14.03
N GLN A 38 6.51 -21.04 -14.72
CA GLN A 38 7.62 -22.00 -14.74
C GLN A 38 8.17 -22.38 -13.34
N GLY A 39 7.29 -22.46 -12.35
CA GLY A 39 7.64 -22.80 -10.95
C GLY A 39 8.11 -21.62 -10.10
N GLN A 40 8.24 -20.41 -10.66
CA GLN A 40 8.51 -19.19 -9.90
C GLN A 40 7.19 -18.48 -9.57
N LYS A 41 7.04 -18.04 -8.32
CA LYS A 41 5.86 -17.31 -7.84
C LYS A 41 6.06 -15.79 -7.89
N PHE A 42 4.98 -15.10 -8.20
CA PHE A 42 4.87 -13.65 -8.22
C PHE A 42 3.59 -13.21 -7.51
N PHE A 43 3.64 -12.06 -6.86
CA PHE A 43 2.45 -11.36 -6.41
C PHE A 43 2.02 -10.38 -7.51
N VAL A 44 0.75 -10.41 -7.90
CA VAL A 44 0.20 -9.52 -8.92
C VAL A 44 -0.97 -8.74 -8.35
N ARG A 45 -0.84 -7.41 -8.38
CA ARG A 45 -1.88 -6.45 -7.98
C ARG A 45 -2.49 -5.81 -9.21
N LEU A 46 -3.80 -5.93 -9.37
CA LEU A 46 -4.60 -5.20 -10.35
C LEU A 46 -5.47 -4.15 -9.68
N GLY A 47 -5.54 -2.97 -10.29
CA GLY A 47 -6.37 -1.88 -9.86
C GLY A 47 -5.94 -0.55 -10.45
N ASP A 48 -6.93 0.30 -10.75
CA ASP A 48 -6.72 1.64 -11.25
C ASP A 48 -6.50 2.64 -10.11
N ASP A 49 -6.15 3.88 -10.46
CA ASP A 49 -6.11 4.99 -9.51
C ASP A 49 -7.46 5.12 -8.80
N ILE A 50 -7.42 5.50 -7.52
CA ILE A 50 -8.61 5.84 -6.73
C ILE A 50 -8.40 7.24 -6.17
N PRO A 51 -8.57 8.30 -6.98
CA PRO A 51 -8.29 9.68 -6.57
C PRO A 51 -9.10 10.11 -5.35
N LEU A 52 -10.35 9.61 -5.22
CA LEU A 52 -11.21 9.84 -4.04
C LEU A 52 -10.53 9.40 -2.72
N HIS A 53 -9.66 8.40 -2.78
CA HIS A 53 -8.92 7.90 -1.62
C HIS A 53 -7.44 8.33 -1.63
N GLY A 54 -7.04 9.21 -2.56
CA GLY A 54 -5.66 9.64 -2.75
C GLY A 54 -4.71 8.52 -3.22
N VAL A 55 -5.24 7.39 -3.70
CA VAL A 55 -4.44 6.24 -4.12
C VAL A 55 -4.08 6.40 -5.59
N MET A 56 -2.79 6.65 -5.85
CA MET A 56 -2.26 6.80 -7.20
C MET A 56 -1.21 5.73 -7.50
N ARG A 57 -1.37 4.99 -8.58
CA ARG A 57 -0.54 3.81 -8.92
C ARG A 57 0.89 4.18 -9.30
N PHE A 58 1.11 5.38 -9.84
CA PHE A 58 2.48 5.86 -10.04
C PHE A 58 3.24 5.98 -8.71
N ASN A 59 2.54 6.39 -7.63
CA ASN A 59 3.14 6.55 -6.31
C ASN A 59 3.41 5.18 -5.66
N GLU A 60 2.48 4.23 -5.78
CA GLU A 60 2.67 2.84 -5.34
C GLU A 60 3.86 2.16 -6.04
N LEU A 61 3.99 2.34 -7.36
CA LEU A 61 5.14 1.84 -8.11
C LEU A 61 6.45 2.47 -7.62
N GLY A 62 6.48 3.80 -7.47
CA GLY A 62 7.65 4.52 -6.95
C GLY A 62 8.05 4.07 -5.55
N ALA A 63 7.06 3.89 -4.66
CA ALA A 63 7.23 3.36 -3.31
C ALA A 63 7.84 1.96 -3.32
N SER A 64 7.29 1.05 -4.13
CA SER A 64 7.71 -0.34 -4.22
C SER A 64 9.16 -0.45 -4.71
N ILE A 65 9.52 0.31 -5.75
CA ILE A 65 10.90 0.35 -6.27
C ILE A 65 11.87 0.90 -5.22
N ALA A 66 11.49 1.99 -4.53
CA ALA A 66 12.32 2.59 -3.48
C ALA A 66 12.50 1.65 -2.28
N ALA A 67 11.42 1.01 -1.83
CA ALA A 67 11.41 0.06 -0.74
C ALA A 67 12.28 -1.17 -1.03
N ALA A 68 12.25 -1.67 -2.28
CA ALA A 68 13.12 -2.76 -2.72
C ALA A 68 14.61 -2.39 -2.64
N LYS A 69 14.98 -1.17 -3.06
CA LYS A 69 16.38 -0.69 -3.02
C LYS A 69 16.97 -0.63 -1.61
N VAL A 70 16.13 -0.36 -0.60
CA VAL A 70 16.54 -0.35 0.81
C VAL A 70 16.27 -1.69 1.51
N GLY A 71 15.82 -2.69 0.76
CA GLY A 71 15.61 -4.05 1.23
C GLY A 71 14.42 -4.23 2.18
N LEU A 72 13.43 -3.33 2.15
CA LEU A 72 12.19 -3.43 2.93
C LEU A 72 11.13 -4.29 2.23
N SER A 73 11.02 -4.17 0.91
CA SER A 73 9.98 -4.82 0.09
C SER A 73 10.63 -5.67 -1.01
N PRO A 74 9.94 -6.62 -1.66
CA PRO A 74 10.52 -7.41 -2.72
C PRO A 74 10.69 -6.58 -4.00
N ASN A 75 11.52 -7.07 -4.93
CA ASN A 75 11.73 -6.38 -6.20
C ASN A 75 10.45 -6.32 -7.03
N VAL A 76 10.25 -5.17 -7.69
CA VAL A 76 9.26 -5.03 -8.77
C VAL A 76 9.78 -5.79 -9.98
N ALA A 77 9.09 -6.88 -10.34
CA ALA A 77 9.44 -7.72 -11.48
C ALA A 77 8.92 -7.13 -12.80
N HIS A 78 7.73 -6.54 -12.76
CA HIS A 78 7.10 -5.90 -13.92
C HIS A 78 6.02 -4.90 -13.49
N HIS A 79 5.69 -3.95 -14.35
CA HIS A 79 4.55 -3.08 -14.18
C HIS A 79 3.95 -2.69 -15.53
N ALA A 80 2.64 -2.46 -15.54
CA ALA A 80 1.87 -1.95 -16.67
C ALA A 80 0.75 -1.04 -16.12
N PRO A 81 0.04 -0.27 -16.96
CA PRO A 81 -1.13 0.48 -16.49
C PRO A 81 -2.10 -0.44 -15.73
N GLY A 82 -2.43 -0.06 -14.49
CA GLY A 82 -3.32 -0.85 -13.62
C GLY A 82 -2.71 -2.13 -13.03
N ILE A 83 -1.46 -2.48 -13.33
CA ILE A 83 -0.83 -3.76 -12.94
C ILE A 83 0.55 -3.55 -12.30
N LEU A 84 0.76 -4.17 -11.15
CA LEU A 84 2.07 -4.26 -10.49
C LEU A 84 2.40 -5.71 -10.18
N ILE A 85 3.59 -6.16 -10.58
CA ILE A 85 4.09 -7.51 -10.33
C ILE A 85 5.33 -7.42 -9.45
N LEU A 86 5.27 -8.07 -8.29
CA LEU A 86 6.36 -8.19 -7.33
C LEU A 86 6.83 -9.64 -7.24
N ASN A 87 8.10 -9.84 -6.91
CA ASN A 87 8.55 -11.18 -6.49
C ASN A 87 7.74 -11.63 -5.27
N PHE A 88 7.25 -12.86 -5.28
CA PHE A 88 6.47 -13.40 -4.16
C PHE A 88 7.39 -13.66 -2.96
N ILE A 89 6.94 -13.27 -1.77
CA ILE A 89 7.60 -13.59 -0.50
C ILE A 89 6.88 -14.80 0.09
N GLU A 90 7.58 -15.91 0.17
CA GLU A 90 7.12 -17.06 0.96
C GLU A 90 7.35 -16.74 2.44
N GLY A 91 6.27 -16.69 3.22
CA GLY A 91 6.38 -16.33 4.62
C GLY A 91 5.03 -16.24 5.32
N LYS A 92 5.09 -15.98 6.63
CA LYS A 92 3.93 -15.73 7.47
C LYS A 92 3.60 -14.25 7.45
N THR A 93 2.41 -13.91 6.96
CA THR A 93 1.82 -12.58 7.19
C THR A 93 1.51 -12.40 8.68
N LEU A 94 1.97 -11.29 9.27
CA LEU A 94 1.81 -11.05 10.70
C LEU A 94 0.38 -10.64 11.06
N SER A 95 -0.05 -11.08 12.24
CA SER A 95 -1.30 -10.68 12.88
C SER A 95 -1.06 -9.61 13.94
N GLU A 96 -2.12 -8.96 14.44
CA GLU A 96 -1.98 -8.05 15.58
C GLU A 96 -1.36 -8.70 16.82
N ALA A 97 -1.60 -10.00 17.03
CA ALA A 97 -1.03 -10.73 18.15
C ALA A 97 0.49 -10.93 17.99
N ASP A 98 0.96 -11.05 16.75
CA ASP A 98 2.40 -11.14 16.45
C ASP A 98 3.08 -9.79 16.69
N ILE A 99 2.49 -8.70 16.21
CA ILE A 99 3.04 -7.34 16.38
C ILE A 99 3.20 -6.96 17.86
N ARG A 100 2.36 -7.48 18.76
CA ARG A 100 2.45 -7.22 20.21
C ARG A 100 3.61 -7.94 20.91
N GLN A 101 4.33 -8.83 20.22
CA GLN A 101 5.48 -9.53 20.79
C GLN A 101 6.75 -8.69 20.64
N ASP A 102 7.51 -8.55 21.73
CA ASP A 102 8.73 -7.73 21.76
C ASP A 102 9.74 -8.12 20.67
N ALA A 103 9.87 -9.42 20.37
CA ALA A 103 10.77 -9.93 19.33
C ALA A 103 10.44 -9.41 17.90
N TYR A 104 9.16 -9.17 17.58
CA TYR A 104 8.78 -8.55 16.32
C TYR A 104 8.94 -7.03 16.39
N LEU A 105 8.57 -6.38 17.50
CA LEU A 105 8.73 -4.94 17.69
C LEU A 105 10.19 -4.49 17.55
N GLU A 106 11.13 -5.24 18.13
CA GLU A 106 12.57 -4.99 18.03
C GLU A 106 13.07 -5.00 16.58
N GLN A 107 12.45 -5.80 15.70
CA GLN A 107 12.77 -5.85 14.27
C GLN A 107 12.03 -4.78 13.45
N ILE A 108 10.79 -4.46 13.81
CA ILE A 108 9.97 -3.49 13.08
C ILE A 108 10.49 -2.06 13.26
N LEU A 109 10.90 -1.67 14.47
CA LEU A 109 11.39 -0.31 14.74
C LEU A 109 12.51 0.15 13.79
N PRO A 110 13.61 -0.61 13.57
CA PRO A 110 14.64 -0.21 12.61
C PRO A 110 14.13 -0.20 11.17
N MET A 111 13.14 -1.02 10.79
CA MET A 111 12.51 -0.96 9.47
C MET A 111 11.75 0.36 9.27
N LEU A 112 11.03 0.84 10.29
CA LEU A 112 10.34 2.14 10.22
C LEU A 112 11.35 3.29 10.08
N HIS A 113 12.47 3.25 10.79
CA HIS A 113 13.54 4.23 10.61
C HIS A 113 14.10 4.20 9.18
N ARG A 114 14.32 3.01 8.62
CA ARG A 114 14.77 2.83 7.24
C ARG A 114 13.74 3.36 6.23
N CYS A 115 12.45 3.15 6.48
CA CYS A 115 11.37 3.72 5.68
C CYS A 115 11.40 5.25 5.71
N HIS A 116 11.44 5.83 6.92
CA HIS A 116 11.37 7.28 7.09
C HIS A 116 12.60 8.02 6.53
N ARG A 117 13.79 7.40 6.59
CA ARG A 117 15.06 8.06 6.27
C ARG A 117 15.65 7.59 4.96
N ASP A 118 15.83 6.28 4.79
CA ASP A 118 16.61 5.74 3.67
C ASP A 118 15.75 5.58 2.42
N LEU A 119 14.52 5.05 2.56
CA LEU A 119 13.56 4.93 1.45
C LEU A 119 13.23 6.32 0.89
N ALA A 120 13.03 7.31 1.76
CA ALA A 120 12.78 8.70 1.36
C ALA A 120 13.83 9.24 0.36
N GLN A 121 15.11 8.87 0.51
CA GLN A 121 16.19 9.27 -0.42
C GLN A 121 16.13 8.56 -1.77
N GLN A 122 15.37 7.48 -1.90
CA GLN A 122 15.22 6.69 -3.12
C GLN A 122 14.00 7.08 -3.97
N ILE A 123 13.07 7.86 -3.40
CA ILE A 123 11.88 8.34 -4.09
C ILE A 123 12.26 9.36 -5.17
N ARG A 124 11.59 9.27 -6.32
CA ARG A 124 11.76 10.17 -7.46
C ARG A 124 10.41 10.54 -8.04
N GLY A 125 10.34 11.71 -8.67
CA GLY A 125 9.10 12.22 -9.27
C GLY A 125 8.25 13.02 -8.27
N PRO A 126 6.95 13.22 -8.56
CA PRO A 126 6.05 13.94 -7.68
C PRO A 126 5.95 13.27 -6.30
N ALA A 127 5.96 14.07 -5.24
CA ALA A 127 5.70 13.59 -3.89
C ALA A 127 4.21 13.78 -3.55
N LEU A 128 3.51 12.68 -3.29
CA LEU A 128 2.18 12.73 -2.70
C LEU A 128 2.30 12.89 -1.18
N ILE A 129 1.84 14.03 -0.68
CA ILE A 129 1.86 14.31 0.75
C ILE A 129 0.63 13.68 1.38
N PHE A 130 0.84 12.78 2.35
CA PHE A 130 -0.25 12.29 3.18
C PHE A 130 -0.57 13.29 4.29
N TRP A 131 -1.51 14.18 4.01
CA TRP A 131 -1.99 15.18 4.96
C TRP A 131 -3.35 14.75 5.50
N VAL A 132 -3.34 14.08 6.66
CA VAL A 132 -4.54 13.50 7.30
C VAL A 132 -5.70 14.49 7.38
N PHE A 133 -5.44 15.74 7.77
CA PHE A 133 -6.50 16.74 7.89
C PHE A 133 -7.03 17.23 6.54
N HIS A 134 -6.20 17.27 5.49
CA HIS A 134 -6.69 17.50 4.14
C HIS A 134 -7.60 16.37 3.67
N VAL A 135 -7.18 15.10 3.88
CA VAL A 135 -8.00 13.92 3.56
C VAL A 135 -9.36 13.98 4.28
N ILE A 136 -9.38 14.34 5.56
CA ILE A 136 -10.64 14.52 6.32
C ILE A 136 -11.50 15.63 5.68
N ARG A 137 -10.91 16.79 5.37
CA ARG A 137 -11.66 17.90 4.75
C ARG A 137 -12.24 17.51 3.39
N ASP A 138 -11.48 16.75 2.60
CA ASP A 138 -11.89 16.28 1.28
C ASP A 138 -13.11 15.36 1.38
N TYR A 139 -13.07 14.33 2.24
CA TYR A 139 -14.23 13.48 2.49
C TYR A 139 -15.44 14.24 3.04
N LEU A 140 -15.23 15.22 3.92
CA LEU A 140 -16.33 16.05 4.42
C LEU A 140 -16.97 16.86 3.29
N GLY A 141 -16.16 17.38 2.35
CA GLY A 141 -16.63 18.07 1.16
C GLY A 141 -17.43 17.15 0.25
N THR A 142 -16.90 15.97 -0.08
CA THR A 142 -17.61 14.97 -0.88
C THR A 142 -18.97 14.58 -0.27
N LEU A 143 -19.01 14.33 1.04
CA LEU A 143 -20.25 13.96 1.73
C LEU A 143 -21.28 15.10 1.74
N GLU A 144 -20.82 16.35 1.75
CA GLU A 144 -21.67 17.54 1.68
C GLU A 144 -22.22 17.74 0.26
N ASP A 145 -21.37 17.66 -0.76
CA ASP A 145 -21.72 17.79 -2.17
C ASP A 145 -22.72 16.70 -2.62
N ASP A 146 -22.56 15.47 -2.12
CA ASP A 146 -23.43 14.33 -2.42
C ASP A 146 -24.72 14.30 -1.58
N GLY A 147 -24.93 15.28 -0.68
CA GLY A 147 -26.13 15.35 0.16
C GLY A 147 -26.29 14.16 1.11
N SER A 148 -25.18 13.71 1.72
CA SER A 148 -25.14 12.53 2.57
C SER A 148 -26.23 12.53 3.65
N ARG A 149 -26.79 11.35 3.95
CA ARG A 149 -27.68 11.14 5.11
C ARG A 149 -27.06 11.57 6.44
N MET A 150 -25.73 11.69 6.50
CA MET A 150 -24.96 12.09 7.67
C MET A 150 -24.63 13.59 7.69
N SER A 151 -25.23 14.41 6.80
CA SER A 151 -24.96 15.85 6.70
C SER A 151 -25.03 16.60 8.03
N HIS A 152 -25.96 16.19 8.90
CA HIS A 152 -26.12 16.77 10.24
C HIS A 152 -24.88 16.59 11.16
N MET A 153 -24.01 15.63 10.88
CA MET A 153 -22.78 15.37 11.66
C MET A 153 -21.56 16.15 11.14
N LEU A 154 -21.59 16.60 9.88
CA LEU A 154 -20.41 17.16 9.21
C LEU A 154 -19.85 18.40 9.92
N PRO A 155 -20.66 19.37 10.43
CA PRO A 155 -20.12 20.52 11.16
C PRO A 155 -19.31 20.13 12.39
N ALA A 156 -19.80 19.16 13.17
CA ALA A 156 -19.12 18.69 14.37
C ALA A 156 -17.81 17.94 14.04
N LEU A 157 -17.82 17.13 12.97
CA LEU A 157 -16.61 16.43 12.51
C LEU A 157 -15.56 17.40 11.97
N ARG A 158 -15.99 18.46 11.26
CA ARG A 158 -15.11 19.52 10.75
C ARG A 158 -14.39 20.23 11.90
N GLU A 159 -15.11 20.57 12.96
CA GLU A 159 -14.52 21.24 14.12
C GLU A 159 -13.53 20.33 14.88
N LYS A 160 -13.85 19.05 15.03
CA LYS A 160 -12.90 18.06 15.59
C LYS A 160 -11.63 17.98 14.75
N GLY A 161 -11.75 17.94 13.43
CA GLY A 161 -10.60 17.96 12.52
C GLY A 161 -9.72 19.19 12.71
N ARG A 162 -10.31 20.38 12.80
CA ARG A 162 -9.58 21.64 13.06
C ARG A 162 -8.87 21.63 14.41
N THR A 163 -9.54 21.16 15.46
CA THR A 163 -8.98 21.09 16.81
C THR A 163 -7.77 20.17 16.86
N LEU A 164 -7.88 18.98 16.25
CA LEU A 164 -6.78 18.02 16.18
C LEU A 164 -5.61 18.54 15.33
N GLU A 165 -5.89 19.21 14.20
CA GLU A 165 -4.85 19.80 13.35
C GLU A 165 -4.04 20.86 14.10
N ALA A 166 -4.72 21.74 14.85
CA ALA A 166 -4.05 22.73 15.69
C ALA A 166 -3.23 22.08 16.81
N ALA A 167 -3.71 20.98 17.40
CA ALA A 167 -3.04 20.29 18.50
C ALA A 167 -1.79 19.51 18.10
N VAL A 168 -1.72 19.00 16.86
CA VAL A 168 -0.54 18.27 16.35
C VAL A 168 0.70 19.17 16.30
N GLY A 169 0.54 20.46 15.99
CA GLY A 169 1.64 21.42 15.98
C GLY A 169 2.65 21.18 14.85
N SER A 170 3.93 21.45 15.11
CA SER A 170 5.00 21.27 14.12
C SER A 170 5.28 19.79 13.85
N VAL A 171 5.44 19.44 12.57
CA VAL A 171 5.74 18.08 12.13
C VAL A 171 7.01 18.03 11.28
N ASP A 172 7.78 16.96 11.44
CA ASP A 172 8.87 16.62 10.53
C ASP A 172 8.31 15.82 9.36
N LEU A 173 8.54 16.30 8.14
CA LEU A 173 8.13 15.58 6.95
C LEU A 173 9.07 14.39 6.71
N VAL A 174 8.51 13.19 6.76
CA VAL A 174 9.20 11.93 6.45
C VAL A 174 8.41 11.14 5.41
N TYR A 175 9.05 10.17 4.78
CA TYR A 175 8.32 9.19 3.99
C TYR A 175 7.65 8.17 4.92
N GLY A 176 6.35 8.36 5.17
CA GLY A 176 5.55 7.41 5.95
C GLY A 176 4.95 6.31 5.08
N HIS A 177 4.83 5.10 5.64
CA HIS A 177 4.05 4.02 5.00
C HIS A 177 2.56 4.41 4.88
N ASN A 178 2.06 5.18 5.85
CA ASN A 178 0.69 5.71 5.96
C ASN A 178 -0.44 4.68 6.12
N ASP A 179 -0.16 3.39 5.92
CA ASP A 179 -1.09 2.29 6.21
C ASP A 179 -0.36 1.16 6.95
N LEU A 180 0.00 1.35 8.22
CA LEU A 180 0.89 0.42 8.93
C LEU A 180 0.12 -0.71 9.64
N LEU A 181 -0.63 -1.50 8.87
CA LEU A 181 -1.37 -2.66 9.37
C LEU A 181 -0.43 -3.84 9.67
N ALA A 182 -0.81 -4.71 10.62
CA ALA A 182 -0.05 -5.93 10.91
C ALA A 182 0.14 -6.81 9.67
N ALA A 183 -0.88 -6.88 8.82
CA ALA A 183 -0.87 -7.67 7.59
C ALA A 183 0.12 -7.16 6.52
N ASN A 184 0.69 -5.96 6.71
CA ASN A 184 1.72 -5.41 5.82
C ASN A 184 3.13 -5.87 6.20
N PHE A 185 3.25 -6.70 7.23
CA PHE A 185 4.51 -7.36 7.59
C PHE A 185 4.48 -8.84 7.24
N ILE A 186 5.55 -9.32 6.62
CA ILE A 186 5.74 -10.74 6.30
C ILE A 186 7.06 -11.20 6.91
N ASP A 187 7.01 -12.30 7.67
CA ASP A 187 8.19 -13.01 8.17
C ASP A 187 8.48 -14.21 7.26
N ASP A 188 9.62 -14.20 6.57
CA ASP A 188 10.07 -15.31 5.71
C ASP A 188 10.86 -16.39 6.49
N GLY A 189 10.97 -16.24 7.81
CA GLY A 189 11.75 -17.11 8.70
C GLY A 189 13.22 -16.69 8.84
N SER A 190 13.70 -15.77 8.00
CA SER A 190 15.05 -15.18 8.08
C SER A 190 15.03 -13.70 8.40
N ARG A 191 14.01 -12.97 7.93
CA ARG A 191 13.82 -11.54 8.17
C ARG A 191 12.38 -11.12 7.96
N LEU A 192 12.08 -9.89 8.40
CA LEU A 192 10.83 -9.21 8.12
C LEU A 192 10.89 -8.39 6.83
N TRP A 193 9.74 -8.35 6.17
CA TRP A 193 9.43 -7.52 5.02
C TRP A 193 8.29 -6.55 5.37
N LEU A 194 8.28 -5.39 4.72
CA LEU A 194 7.21 -4.40 4.76
C LEU A 194 6.68 -4.21 3.34
N ILE A 195 5.39 -4.49 3.15
CA ILE A 195 4.69 -4.45 1.85
C ILE A 195 3.65 -3.33 1.79
#